data_AF-A0A937LJF7-F1
#
_entry.id   AF-A0A937LJF7-F1
#
_cell.length_a   1.000
_cell.length_b   1.000
_cell.length_c   1.000
_cell.angle_alpha   90.00
_cell.angle_beta   90.00
_cell.angle_gamma   90.00
#
_symmetry.space_group_name_H-M   'P 1'
#
loop_
_entity.id
_entity.type
_entity.pdbx_description
1 polymer ?
#
loop_
_entity_poly.entity_id
_entity_poly.type
_entity_poly.pdbx_seq_one_letter_code
_entity_poly.pdbx_strand_id
1 'polypeptide(L)'
;MSDSTHIPTHYHLVGDIGGTNARFAFVPPGAHRPTALAKYLVADFSCFDDVMARLLADWRELGLPEAGPDKTCLAVAAPPHLDTISFTNSPWR
;
A
#
# COMPACT_ATOMS: atom_id res chain seq x y z
N MET A 1 -3.55 22.85 -30.21
CA MET A 1 -3.58 22.68 -28.75
C MET A 1 -2.66 21.50 -28.45
N SER A 2 -1.39 21.78 -28.11
CA SER A 2 -0.44 20.71 -27.79
C SER A 2 -0.84 20.10 -26.46
N ASP A 3 -1.24 18.84 -26.53
CA ASP A 3 -1.40 17.99 -25.35
C ASP A 3 -0.04 17.94 -24.65
N SER A 4 0.02 18.52 -23.46
CA SER A 4 1.27 18.54 -22.68
C SER A 4 1.50 17.11 -22.24
N THR A 5 2.48 16.44 -22.85
CA THR A 5 2.90 15.09 -22.45
C THR A 5 3.34 15.14 -21.00
N HIS A 6 2.43 14.82 -20.09
CA HIS A 6 2.72 14.66 -18.68
C HIS A 6 3.64 13.45 -18.56
N ILE A 7 4.95 13.68 -18.48
CA ILE A 7 5.90 12.64 -18.09
C ILE A 7 5.53 12.29 -16.66
N PRO A 8 5.02 11.09 -16.37
CA PRO A 8 4.68 10.75 -15.01
C PRO A 8 6.00 10.69 -14.24
N THR A 9 6.06 11.39 -13.11
CA THR A 9 7.21 11.40 -12.19
C THR A 9 6.90 10.72 -10.86
N HIS A 10 5.66 10.30 -10.70
CA HIS A 10 5.07 9.96 -9.42
C HIS A 10 4.94 8.44 -9.26
N TYR A 11 5.28 7.96 -8.07
CA TYR A 11 5.07 6.57 -7.68
C TYR A 11 3.72 6.45 -6.98
N HIS A 12 2.99 5.38 -7.26
CA HIS A 12 1.74 5.10 -6.56
C HIS A 12 1.86 3.80 -5.77
N LEU A 13 1.22 3.73 -4.60
CA LEU A 13 1.14 2.53 -3.77
C LEU A 13 -0.25 1.91 -3.88
N VAL A 14 -0.30 0.59 -3.99
CA VAL A 14 -1.54 -0.18 -3.90
C VAL A 14 -1.40 -1.29 -2.85
N GLY A 15 -2.46 -1.50 -2.08
CA GLY A 15 -2.52 -2.53 -1.05
C GLY A 15 -3.77 -3.40 -1.19
N ASP A 16 -3.61 -4.69 -0.94
CA ASP A 16 -4.68 -5.69 -0.81
C ASP A 16 -4.55 -6.34 0.57
N ILE A 17 -5.51 -6.02 1.44
CA ILE A 17 -5.47 -6.35 2.86
C ILE A 17 -6.65 -7.25 3.19
N GLY A 18 -6.37 -8.53 3.38
CA GLY A 18 -7.31 -9.50 3.94
C GLY A 18 -7.07 -9.73 5.42
N GLY A 19 -7.88 -10.57 6.06
CA GLY A 19 -7.69 -10.90 7.48
C GLY A 19 -6.39 -11.66 7.78
N THR A 20 -5.87 -12.44 6.83
CA THR A 20 -4.66 -13.27 7.05
C THR A 20 -3.40 -12.65 6.47
N ASN A 21 -3.50 -12.01 5.31
CA ASN A 21 -2.35 -11.47 4.60
C ASN A 21 -2.64 -10.03 4.19
N ALA A 22 -1.62 -9.18 4.32
CA ALA A 22 -1.56 -7.87 3.69
C ALA A 22 -0.49 -7.90 2.59
N ARG A 23 -0.82 -7.43 1.40
CA ARG A 23 0.07 -7.38 0.24
C ARG A 23 0.16 -5.95 -0.27
N PHE A 24 1.35 -5.54 -0.63
CA PHE A 24 1.62 -4.20 -1.14
C PHE A 24 2.42 -4.28 -2.42
N ALA A 25 2.14 -3.36 -3.32
CA ALA A 25 2.86 -3.18 -4.58
C ALA A 25 2.91 -1.69 -4.93
N PHE A 26 3.90 -1.28 -5.71
CA PHE A 26 3.99 0.09 -6.21
C PHE A 26 3.90 0.13 -7.73
N VAL A 27 3.40 1.23 -8.28
CA VAL A 27 3.39 1.50 -9.71
C VAL A 27 4.44 2.57 -9.99
N PRO A 28 5.52 2.24 -10.73
CA PRO A 28 6.51 3.23 -11.15
C PRO A 28 5.90 4.32 -12.05
N PRO A 29 6.56 5.48 -12.15
CA PRO A 29 6.14 6.50 -13.09
C PRO A 29 6.13 5.98 -14.53
N GLY A 30 5.03 6.20 -15.25
CA GLY A 30 4.86 5.74 -16.64
C GLY A 30 4.50 4.25 -16.78
N ALA A 31 4.44 3.50 -15.68
CA ALA A 31 4.00 2.12 -15.68
C ALA A 31 2.48 2.02 -15.46
N HIS A 32 1.90 0.94 -15.99
CA HIS A 32 0.50 0.57 -15.75
C HIS A 32 0.33 -0.70 -14.91
N ARG A 33 1.44 -1.42 -14.65
CA ARG A 33 1.42 -2.64 -13.84
C ARG A 33 2.14 -2.40 -12.51
N PRO A 34 1.56 -2.86 -11.39
CA PRO A 34 2.24 -2.83 -10.10
C PRO A 34 3.41 -3.81 -10.04
N THR A 35 4.47 -3.38 -9.37
CA THR A 35 5.63 -4.19 -8.95
C THR A 35 5.44 -4.57 -7.49
N ALA A 36 5.60 -5.85 -7.16
CA ALA A 36 5.46 -6.35 -5.79
C ALA A 36 6.45 -5.65 -4.84
N LEU A 37 5.96 -5.21 -3.70
CA LEU A 37 6.73 -4.53 -2.66
C LEU A 37 6.91 -5.43 -1.44
N ALA A 38 5.79 -5.87 -0.87
CA ALA A 38 5.81 -6.63 0.38
C ALA A 38 4.59 -7.55 0.53
N LYS A 39 4.77 -8.57 1.34
CA LYS A 39 3.70 -9.44 1.83
C LYS A 39 3.93 -9.73 3.30
N TYR A 40 2.93 -9.45 4.12
CA TYR A 40 2.96 -9.63 5.56
C TYR A 40 1.85 -10.56 6.02
N LEU A 41 2.12 -11.32 7.08
CA LEU A 41 1.06 -11.96 7.85
C LEU A 41 0.48 -10.92 8.78
N VAL A 42 -0.84 -10.77 8.76
CA VAL A 42 -1.55 -9.79 9.60
C VAL A 42 -1.30 -10.06 11.09
N ALA A 43 -1.18 -11.33 11.46
CA ALA A 43 -0.94 -11.76 12.84
C ALA A 43 0.43 -11.33 13.40
N ASP A 44 1.39 -10.93 12.56
CA ASP A 44 2.72 -10.50 12.99
C ASP A 44 2.73 -9.05 13.50
N PHE A 45 1.62 -8.31 13.33
CA PHE A 45 1.54 -6.89 13.64
C PHE A 45 0.38 -6.60 14.57
N SER A 46 0.64 -5.81 15.60
CA SER A 46 -0.34 -5.51 16.65
C SER A 46 -1.37 -4.46 16.22
N CYS A 47 -1.00 -3.57 15.31
CA CYS A 47 -1.87 -2.58 14.72
C CYS A 47 -1.48 -2.29 13.26
N PHE A 48 -2.36 -1.56 12.55
CA PHE A 48 -2.14 -1.19 11.16
C PHE A 48 -0.94 -0.24 10.99
N ASP A 49 -0.70 0.65 11.94
CA ASP A 49 0.43 1.58 11.91
C ASP A 49 1.79 0.85 11.90
N ASP A 50 1.91 -0.28 12.60
CA ASP A 50 3.12 -1.11 12.60
C ASP A 50 3.41 -1.65 11.19
N VAL A 51 2.37 -2.04 10.45
CA VAL A 51 2.49 -2.50 9.06
C VAL A 51 2.91 -1.37 8.14
N MET A 52 2.33 -0.18 8.31
CA MET A 52 2.72 0.98 7.50
C MET A 52 4.16 1.40 7.79
N ALA A 53 4.59 1.38 9.05
CA ALA A 53 5.96 1.67 9.43
C ALA A 53 6.93 0.65 8.79
N ARG A 54 6.60 -0.65 8.85
CA ARG A 54 7.39 -1.70 8.21
C ARG A 54 7.42 -1.55 6.69
N LEU A 55 6.29 -1.23 6.07
CA LEU A 55 6.18 -1.01 4.62
C LEU A 55 7.04 0.16 4.16
N LEU A 56 7.09 1.25 4.93
CA LEU A 56 7.95 2.40 4.64
C LEU A 56 9.44 2.09 4.84
N ALA A 57 9.80 1.13 5.70
CA ALA A 57 11.16 0.63 5.81
C ALA A 57 11.53 -0.18 4.57
N ASP A 58 10.71 -1.17 4.19
CA ASP A 58 10.92 -2.00 3.00
C ASP A 58 10.96 -1.14 1.71
N TRP A 59 10.13 -0.08 1.63
CA TRP A 59 10.16 0.91 0.55
C TRP A 59 11.54 1.57 0.41
N ARG A 60 12.12 2.02 1.53
CA ARG A 60 13.44 2.66 1.55
C ARG A 60 14.56 1.67 1.25
N GLU A 61 14.47 0.45 1.76
CA GLU A 61 15.44 -0.63 1.49
C GLU A 61 15.52 -1.00 0.00
N LEU A 62 14.41 -0.87 -0.73
CA LEU A 62 14.37 -1.04 -2.19
C LEU A 62 14.90 0.18 -2.98
N GLY A 63 15.35 1.24 -2.31
CA GLY A 63 15.86 2.45 -2.95
C GLY A 63 14.79 3.30 -3.63
N LEU A 64 13.53 3.16 -3.21
CA LEU A 64 12.43 4.00 -3.70
C LEU A 64 12.50 5.42 -3.08
N PRO A 65 11.85 6.43 -3.68
CA PRO A 65 11.99 7.83 -3.25
C PRO A 65 11.67 8.06 -1.77
N GLU A 66 12.48 8.85 -1.07
CA GLU A 66 12.26 9.18 0.35
C GLU A 66 10.93 9.90 0.62
N ALA A 67 10.44 10.68 -0.35
CA ALA A 67 9.15 11.36 -0.25
C ALA A 67 7.96 10.38 -0.16
N GLY A 68 8.16 9.10 -0.47
CA GLY A 68 7.12 8.08 -0.49
C GLY A 68 6.27 8.11 -1.76
N PRO A 69 5.17 7.34 -1.79
CA PRO A 69 4.21 7.35 -2.89
C PRO A 69 3.35 8.62 -2.87
N ASP A 70 3.06 9.17 -4.05
CA ASP A 70 2.22 10.36 -4.21
C ASP A 70 0.73 10.08 -3.96
N LYS A 71 0.31 8.84 -4.26
CA LYS A 71 -1.05 8.36 -4.03
C LYS A 71 -1.01 6.93 -3.54
N THR A 72 -1.98 6.61 -2.69
CA THR A 72 -2.14 5.29 -2.10
C THR A 72 -3.59 4.83 -2.26
N CYS A 73 -3.79 3.58 -2.67
CA CYS A 73 -5.10 2.93 -2.70
C CYS A 73 -5.05 1.59 -1.96
N LEU A 74 -5.86 1.42 -0.93
CA LEU A 74 -5.92 0.20 -0.13
C LEU A 74 -7.27 -0.46 -0.29
N ALA A 75 -7.30 -1.66 -0.86
CA ALA A 75 -8.44 -2.54 -0.82
C ALA A 75 -8.39 -3.35 0.47
N VAL A 76 -9.45 -3.28 1.27
CA VAL A 76 -9.50 -3.92 2.58
C VAL A 76 -10.74 -4.81 2.65
N ALA A 77 -10.55 -6.08 3.02
CA ALA A 77 -11.62 -7.06 3.12
C ALA A 77 -12.47 -6.81 4.38
N ALA A 78 -13.32 -5.80 4.33
CA ALA A 78 -14.23 -5.42 5.39
C ALA A 78 -15.59 -4.99 4.84
N PRO A 79 -16.66 -5.00 5.67
CA PRO A 79 -17.96 -4.49 5.26
C PRO A 79 -17.85 -3.01 4.86
N PRO A 80 -18.25 -2.62 3.63
CA PRO A 80 -17.96 -1.29 3.07
C PRO A 80 -18.75 -0.15 3.72
N HIS A 81 -19.69 -0.45 4.61
CA HIS A 81 -20.56 0.51 5.28
C HIS A 81 -20.11 0.84 6.72
N LEU A 82 -18.95 0.34 7.14
CA LEU A 82 -18.38 0.62 8.45
C LEU A 82 -17.26 1.64 8.31
N ASP A 83 -17.33 2.71 9.11
CA ASP A 83 -16.28 3.74 9.18
C ASP A 83 -14.98 3.23 9.84
N THR A 84 -15.05 2.05 10.46
CA THR A 84 -13.92 1.38 11.11
C THR A 84 -13.80 -0.04 10.58
N ILE A 85 -12.59 -0.42 10.19
CA ILE A 85 -12.32 -1.73 9.63
C ILE A 85 -11.71 -2.60 10.72
N SER A 86 -12.54 -3.43 11.35
CA SER A 86 -12.07 -4.45 12.29
C SER A 86 -12.00 -5.82 11.62
N PHE A 87 -10.84 -6.47 11.72
CA PHE A 87 -10.70 -7.87 11.29
C PHE A 87 -11.06 -8.82 12.44
N THR A 88 -11.91 -9.80 12.20
CA THR A 88 -12.33 -10.75 13.26
C THR A 88 -11.19 -11.64 13.76
N ASN A 89 -10.10 -11.73 13.00
CA ASN A 89 -8.95 -12.57 13.29
C ASN A 89 -7.67 -11.76 13.58
N SER A 90 -7.77 -10.44 13.79
CA SER A 90 -6.64 -9.56 14.07
C SER A 90 -7.06 -8.40 14.97
N PRO A 91 -6.14 -7.88 15.82
CA PRO A 91 -6.41 -6.69 16.63
C PRO A 91 -6.53 -5.38 15.82
N TRP A 92 -6.29 -5.39 14.51
CA TRP A 92 -6.34 -4.18 13.68
C TRP A 92 -7.75 -3.57 13.67
N ARG A 93 -7.81 -2.24 13.82
CA ARG A 93 -9.02 -1.40 13.81
C ARG A 93 -8.74 -0.11 13.07
#